data_AF-A0A7C2FUJ1-F1
#
_entry.id   AF-A0A7C2FUJ1-F1
#
_cell.length_a   1.000
_cell.length_b   1.000
_cell.length_c   1.000
_cell.angle_alpha   90.00
_cell.angle_beta   90.00
_cell.angle_gamma   90.00
#
_symmetry.space_group_name_H-M   'P 1'
#
loop_
_entity.id
_entity.type
_entity.pdbx_description
1 polymer ?
#
loop_
_entity_poly.entity_id
_entity_poly.type
_entity_poly.pdbx_seq_one_letter_code
_entity_poly.pdbx_strand_id
1 'polypeptide(L)' 'MDENKRKALENALKTIEKEFGKGAVMRLGEMPKLQVDVIPTGSLGLDLALGIGGI' A
#
# COMPACT_ATOMS: atom_id res chain seq x y z
N MET A 1 -17.18 -0.56 -23.27
CA MET A 1 -16.36 0.42 -22.54
C MET A 1 -14.97 0.40 -23.14
N ASP A 2 -14.54 1.54 -23.71
CA ASP A 2 -13.42 1.65 -24.64
C ASP A 2 -12.07 1.23 -24.04
N GLU A 3 -11.52 0.09 -24.49
CA GLU A 3 -10.25 -0.47 -24.03
C GLU A 3 -9.07 0.51 -24.18
N ASN A 4 -9.12 1.35 -25.22
CA ASN A 4 -8.13 2.42 -25.45
C ASN A 4 -8.14 3.50 -24.35
N LYS A 5 -9.31 3.85 -23.81
CA LYS A 5 -9.41 4.82 -22.70
C LYS A 5 -8.79 4.25 -21.43
N ARG A 6 -8.96 2.94 -21.19
CA ARG A 6 -8.37 2.26 -20.03
C ARG A 6 -6.84 2.22 -20.09
N LYS A 7 -6.27 1.90 -21.26
CA LYS A 7 -4.81 1.94 -21.48
C LYS A 7 -4.23 3.34 -21.31
N ALA A 8 -4.88 4.35 -21.88
CA ALA A 8 -4.44 5.74 -21.74
C ALA A 8 -4.47 6.19 -20.27
N LEU A 9 -5.52 5.82 -19.54
CA LEU A 9 -5.64 6.12 -18.10
C LEU A 9 -4.56 5.43 -17.27
N GLU A 10 -4.32 4.12 -17.48
CA GLU A 10 -3.27 3.39 -16.75
C GLU A 10 -1.87 3.97 -17.01
N ASN A 11 -1.59 4.40 -18.24
CA ASN A 11 -0.32 5.06 -18.57
C ASN A 11 -0.19 6.42 -17.88
N ALA A 12 -1.24 7.23 -17.88
CA ALA A 12 -1.23 8.52 -17.19
C ALA A 12 -1.02 8.36 -15.67
N LEU A 13 -1.70 7.38 -15.05
CA LEU A 13 -1.54 7.07 -13.63
C LEU A 13 -0.09 6.66 -13.30
N LYS A 14 0.53 5.83 -14.15
CA LYS A 14 1.96 5.44 -14.00
C LYS A 14 2.91 6.63 -14.12
N THR A 15 2.64 7.57 -15.03
CA THR A 15 3.44 8.78 -15.17
C THR A 15 3.39 9.62 -13.89
N ILE A 16 2.19 9.81 -13.33
CA ILE A 16 1.99 10.55 -12.08
C ILE A 16 2.73 9.87 -10.92
N GLU A 17 2.62 8.54 -10.79
CA GLU A 17 3.31 7.80 -9.73
C GLU A 17 4.84 7.88 -9.85
N LYS A 18 5.37 7.95 -11.08
CA LYS A 18 6.81 8.09 -11.34
C LYS A 18 7.34 9.49 -11.01
N GLU A 19 6.57 10.54 -11.33
CA GLU A 19 7.00 11.93 -11.13
C GLU A 19 6.81 12.41 -9.69
N PHE A 20 5.73 11.99 -9.03
CA PHE A 20 5.33 12.49 -7.71
C PHE A 20 5.53 11.46 -6.59
N GLY A 21 5.94 10.23 -6.93
CA GLY A 21 6.20 9.15 -5.98
C GLY A 21 4.99 8.23 -5.74
N LYS A 22 5.27 7.08 -5.11
CA LYS A 22 4.24 6.08 -4.76
C LYS A 22 3.18 6.70 -3.85
N GLY A 23 1.91 6.53 -4.21
CA GLY A 23 0.77 7.07 -3.47
C GLY A 23 0.35 8.49 -3.85
N ALA A 24 1.03 9.14 -4.82
CA ALA A 24 0.59 10.44 -5.35
C ALA A 24 -0.75 10.37 -6.11
N VAL A 25 -1.09 9.20 -6.64
CA VAL A 25 -2.41 8.89 -7.20
C VAL A 25 -2.81 7.47 -6.81
N MET A 26 -4.07 7.30 -6.40
CA MET A 26 -4.63 6.03 -5.93
C MET A 26 -6.13 6.00 -6.21
N ARG A 27 -6.71 4.81 -6.38
CA ARG A 27 -8.17 4.72 -6.56
C ARG A 27 -8.85 4.93 -5.21
N LEU A 28 -9.99 5.62 -5.23
CA LEU A 28 -10.82 5.75 -4.04
C LEU A 28 -11.32 4.35 -3.61
N GLY A 29 -10.87 3.86 -2.45
CA GLY A 29 -11.14 2.52 -1.95
C GLY A 29 -10.01 1.51 -2.17
N GLU A 30 -8.93 1.89 -2.86
CA GLU A 30 -7.69 1.13 -2.86
C GLU A 30 -7.02 1.32 -1.50
N MET A 31 -7.19 0.35 -0.61
CA MET A 31 -6.43 0.30 0.64
C MET A 31 -5.00 -0.11 0.28
N PRO A 32 -3.98 0.77 0.38
CA PRO A 32 -2.62 0.28 0.38
C PRO A 32 -2.52 -0.76 1.50
N LYS A 33 -1.81 -1.87 1.24
CA LYS A 33 -1.41 -2.76 2.33
C LYS A 33 -0.62 -1.89 3.31
N LEU A 34 -1.26 -1.44 4.39
CA LEU A 34 -0.56 -0.81 5.49
C LEU A 34 0.39 -1.89 6.00
N GLN A 35 1.68 -1.72 5.72
CA GLN A 35 2.68 -2.32 6.58
C GLN A 35 2.52 -1.59 7.90
N VAL A 36 1.85 -2.23 8.84
CA VAL A 36 1.81 -1.76 10.21
C VAL A 36 3.24 -1.93 10.71
N ASP A 37 3.89 -0.82 11.03
CA ASP A 37 5.18 -0.87 11.70
C ASP A 37 4.96 -1.46 13.10
N VAL A 38 5.78 -2.43 13.46
CA VAL A 38 5.66 -3.15 14.73
C VAL A 38 6.98 -3.03 15.49
N ILE A 39 6.89 -2.64 16.75
CA ILE A 39 8.02 -2.62 17.68
C ILE A 39 7.94 -3.91 18.51
N PRO A 40 8.94 -4.81 18.43
CA PRO A 40 8.97 -6.02 19.24
C PRO A 40 8.92 -5.68 20.73
N THR A 41 8.11 -6.39 21.50
CA THR A 41 8.01 -6.17 22.95
C THR A 41 9.24 -6.68 23.71
N GLY A 42 10.13 -7.41 23.02
CA GLY A 42 11.31 -8.06 23.61
C GLY A 42 11.01 -9.40 24.29
N SER A 43 9.75 -9.85 24.23
CA SER A 43 9.31 -11.17 24.69
C SER A 43 8.67 -11.93 23.55
N LEU A 44 9.35 -12.97 23.05
CA LEU A 44 8.89 -13.77 21.90
C LEU A 44 7.49 -14.36 22.12
N GLY A 45 7.18 -14.78 23.35
CA GLY A 45 5.86 -15.33 23.68
C GLY A 45 4.73 -14.29 23.63
N LEU A 46 5.03 -13.03 23.97
CA LEU A 46 4.06 -11.95 23.91
C LEU A 46 3.88 -11.44 22.48
N ASP A 47 4.98 -11.31 21.73
CA ASP A 47 4.97 -10.92 20.31
C ASP A 47 4.13 -11.91 19.46
N LEU A 48 4.25 -13.21 19.76
CA LEU A 48 3.43 -14.26 19.14
C LEU A 48 1.96 -14.19 19.55
N ALA A 49 1.66 -13.92 20.83
CA ALA A 49 0.29 -13.83 21.32
C ALA A 49 -0.47 -12.61 20.77
N LEU A 50 0.24 -11.51 20.50
CA LEU A 50 -0.31 -10.32 19.83
C LEU A 50 -0.66 -10.56 18.35
N GLY A 51 -0.11 -11.62 17.74
CA GLY A 51 -0.41 -12.02 16.36
C GLY A 51 0.19 -11.11 15.27
N ILE A 52 0.52 -9.86 15.61
CA ILE A 52 1.22 -8.90 14.74
C ILE A 52 2.74 -8.85 14.99
N GLY A 53 3.25 -9.51 16.04
CA GLY A 53 4.68 -9.59 16.34
C GLY A 53 5.21 -8.49 17.26
N GLY A 54 4.35 -7.73 17.94
CA GLY A 54 4.73 -6.63 18.83
C GLY A 54 3.61 -5.57 18.98
N ILE A 55 3.98 -4.34 19.36
CA ILE A 55 3.07 -3.18 19.47
C ILE A 55 3.24 -2.19 18.33
#